data_AF-A0A4R6XRQ4-F1
#
_entry.id   AF-A0A4R6XRQ4-F1
#
_cell.length_a   1.000
_cell.length_b   1.000
_cell.length_c   1.000
_cell.angle_alpha   90.00
_cell.angle_beta   90.00
_cell.angle_gamma   90.00
#
_symmetry.space_group_name_H-M   'P 1'
#
loop_
_entity.id
_entity.type
_entity.pdbx_description
1 polymer ?
#
loop_
_entity_poly.entity_id
_entity_poly.type
_entity_poly.pdbx_seq_one_letter_code
_entity_poly.pdbx_strand_id
1 'polypeptide(L)'
;MYKIIVLAFILTWYGSSWAEPQTTAEPTESLSAEQLAAAEDDFSKWFNQLNEHLINSNNSAEKVMGLAAIINATLSENNQGVDAMVTDKLLKNLSDIMNEIINQDDLSETTLDMLASWCFRPKLKVYCDHDALLDKQLKGSPDNLNVYLMPLNIALEQQDQTLIMQIIGRMSEAKRSHHSHYITPEFSQMIDQYIAENPIPTSYVAAFKDDKALLSGLSLEKQGQADALINAYFPTSIKMSYVFLNTTPAFRPLYQVCQSNKATFVQCLQITQILINQSNSLIARGVGYATLMAMHESRGKADLLKTVGEKHEAYKAKVQCLSRTVQTVNFIENFLDPAYQKINLQPIDELERKQQLAEYVYNKYKDKHADLKDPKDC
;
A
#
# COMPACT_ATOMS: atom_id res chain seq x y z
N MET A 1 4.65 5.00 17.83
CA MET A 1 3.67 5.25 16.73
C MET A 1 3.67 4.16 15.65
N TYR A 2 4.83 3.66 15.19
CA TYR A 2 4.95 2.60 14.16
C TYR A 2 4.41 1.21 14.58
N LYS A 3 4.54 0.83 15.87
CA LYS A 3 3.88 -0.37 16.44
C LYS A 3 2.36 -0.35 16.22
N ILE A 4 1.75 0.82 16.40
CA ILE A 4 0.30 1.02 16.26
C ILE A 4 -0.07 1.08 14.78
N ILE A 5 0.75 1.61 13.87
CA ILE A 5 0.34 1.70 12.45
C ILE A 5 0.35 0.32 11.79
N VAL A 6 1.34 -0.55 12.01
CA VAL A 6 1.36 -1.88 11.36
C VAL A 6 0.32 -2.83 11.97
N LEU A 7 0.15 -2.86 13.30
CA LEU A 7 -0.89 -3.66 13.96
C LEU A 7 -2.28 -3.05 13.76
N ALA A 8 -2.45 -1.72 13.86
CA ALA A 8 -3.75 -1.09 13.66
C ALA A 8 -4.19 -1.12 12.20
N PHE A 9 -3.32 -1.05 11.18
CA PHE A 9 -3.78 -1.22 9.79
C PHE A 9 -4.27 -2.65 9.52
N ILE A 10 -3.59 -3.66 10.08
CA ILE A 10 -4.05 -5.06 10.05
C ILE A 10 -5.42 -5.18 10.74
N LEU A 11 -5.67 -4.42 11.81
CA LEU A 11 -6.94 -4.42 12.56
C LEU A 11 -8.05 -3.56 11.93
N THR A 12 -7.74 -2.40 11.34
CA THR A 12 -8.73 -1.42 10.83
C THR A 12 -9.19 -1.72 9.41
N TRP A 13 -8.38 -2.40 8.60
CA TRP A 13 -8.82 -2.82 7.26
C TRP A 13 -9.58 -4.16 7.28
N TYR A 14 -9.45 -4.96 8.34
CA TYR A 14 -9.93 -6.35 8.36
C TYR A 14 -10.81 -6.76 9.56
N GLY A 15 -11.22 -5.83 10.43
CA GLY A 15 -12.43 -5.99 11.24
C GLY A 15 -12.51 -7.26 12.10
N SER A 16 -11.45 -7.59 12.84
CA SER A 16 -11.44 -8.75 13.75
C SER A 16 -11.25 -8.30 15.20
N SER A 17 -12.29 -8.50 16.02
CA SER A 17 -12.20 -8.49 17.48
C SER A 17 -11.52 -9.78 17.94
N TRP A 18 -10.34 -9.69 18.53
CA TRP A 18 -9.71 -10.84 19.17
C TRP A 18 -10.33 -11.05 20.55
N ALA A 19 -10.71 -12.29 20.85
CA ALA A 19 -11.11 -12.70 22.20
C ALA A 19 -9.89 -12.71 23.13
N GLU A 20 -10.07 -12.21 24.36
CA GLU A 20 -9.02 -12.20 25.39
C GLU A 20 -8.58 -13.63 25.74
N PRO A 21 -7.27 -13.97 25.64
CA PRO A 21 -6.79 -15.23 26.16
C PRO A 21 -6.64 -15.14 27.69
N GLN A 22 -7.32 -16.03 28.41
CA GLN A 22 -7.03 -16.28 29.82
C GLN A 22 -5.70 -17.05 29.93
N THR A 23 -4.66 -16.41 30.46
CA THR A 23 -3.39 -17.08 30.79
C THR A 23 -3.01 -16.84 32.24
N THR A 24 -2.84 -17.95 32.99
CA THR A 24 -2.39 -18.03 34.39
C THR A 24 -0.86 -18.18 34.50
N ALA A 25 -0.07 -17.46 33.70
CA ALA A 25 1.38 -17.49 33.78
C ALA A 25 1.92 -16.43 34.76
N GLU A 26 2.87 -16.82 35.61
CA GLU A 26 3.56 -15.93 36.55
C GLU A 26 4.20 -14.74 35.82
N PRO A 27 4.27 -13.55 36.46
CA PRO A 27 4.73 -12.34 35.81
C PRO A 27 6.25 -12.37 35.64
N THR A 28 6.72 -12.69 34.44
CA THR A 28 7.97 -12.13 33.94
C THR A 28 7.88 -10.61 34.02
N GLU A 29 8.87 -9.96 34.64
CA GLU A 29 8.98 -8.50 34.73
C GLU A 29 8.85 -7.91 33.32
N SER A 30 7.70 -7.30 33.04
CA SER A 30 7.51 -6.53 31.81
C SER A 30 8.38 -5.27 31.88
N LEU A 31 8.96 -4.88 30.74
CA LEU A 31 9.67 -3.60 30.63
C LEU A 31 8.84 -2.44 31.18
N SER A 32 9.51 -1.50 31.83
CA SER A 32 8.88 -0.27 32.29
C SER A 32 8.44 0.59 31.09
N ALA A 33 7.47 1.49 31.30
CA ALA A 33 7.04 2.44 30.28
C ALA A 33 8.20 3.31 29.77
N GLU A 34 9.16 3.63 30.65
CA GLU A 34 10.37 4.39 30.30
C GLU A 34 11.30 3.58 29.40
N GLN A 35 11.50 2.29 29.67
CA GLN A 35 12.30 1.40 28.83
C GLN A 35 11.67 1.21 27.44
N LEU A 36 10.34 1.10 27.38
CA LEU A 36 9.62 1.03 26.11
C LEU A 36 9.76 2.33 25.30
N ALA A 37 9.63 3.49 25.95
CA ALA A 37 9.80 4.79 25.29
C ALA A 37 11.23 4.98 24.76
N ALA A 38 12.25 4.60 25.54
CA ALA A 38 13.65 4.65 25.12
C ALA A 38 13.91 3.72 23.92
N ALA A 39 13.35 2.51 23.93
CA ALA A 39 13.46 1.58 22.80
C ALA A 39 12.78 2.11 21.53
N GLU A 40 11.62 2.77 21.64
CA GLU A 40 10.96 3.43 20.51
C GLU A 40 11.76 4.63 19.96
N ASP A 41 12.39 5.42 20.84
CA ASP A 41 13.26 6.52 20.45
C ASP A 41 14.52 6.03 19.72
N ASP A 42 15.18 4.99 20.23
CA ASP A 42 16.32 4.33 19.58
C ASP A 42 15.96 3.84 18.17
N PHE A 43 14.81 3.16 18.03
CA PHE A 43 14.34 2.70 16.73
C PHE A 43 14.00 3.86 15.80
N SER A 44 13.37 4.92 16.31
CA SER A 44 13.02 6.09 15.50
C SER A 44 14.27 6.78 14.96
N LYS A 45 15.32 6.93 15.77
CA LYS A 45 16.64 7.43 15.34
C LYS A 45 17.26 6.54 14.26
N TRP A 46 17.27 5.24 14.47
CA TRP A 46 17.80 4.27 13.51
C TRP A 46 17.03 4.32 12.16
N PHE A 47 15.69 4.39 12.22
CA PHE A 47 14.85 4.46 11.03
C PHE A 47 15.02 5.79 10.28
N ASN A 48 15.25 6.89 10.99
CA ASN A 48 15.60 8.17 10.38
C ASN A 48 16.95 8.10 9.65
N GLN A 49 17.97 7.45 10.23
CA GLN A 49 19.25 7.22 9.56
C GLN A 49 19.10 6.37 8.29
N LEU A 50 18.22 5.37 8.31
CA LEU A 50 17.86 4.61 7.11
C LEU A 50 17.26 5.54 6.04
N ASN A 51 16.28 6.37 6.41
CA ASN A 51 15.67 7.31 5.45
C ASN A 51 16.67 8.34 4.92
N GLU A 52 17.61 8.81 5.74
CA GLU A 52 18.72 9.66 5.28
C GLU A 52 19.64 8.92 4.30
N HIS A 53 19.95 7.64 4.57
CA HIS A 53 20.69 6.81 3.64
C HIS A 53 19.97 6.69 2.28
N LEU A 54 18.65 6.48 2.28
CA LEU A 54 17.82 6.44 1.07
C LEU A 54 17.88 7.74 0.27
N ILE A 55 17.75 8.89 0.94
CA ILE A 55 17.77 10.22 0.31
C ILE A 55 19.13 10.52 -0.33
N ASN A 56 20.20 9.97 0.23
CA ASN A 56 21.56 10.11 -0.28
C ASN A 56 21.94 9.05 -1.33
N SER A 57 21.05 8.11 -1.67
CA SER A 57 21.29 7.13 -2.72
C SER A 57 21.46 7.79 -4.09
N ASN A 58 22.16 7.15 -5.04
CA ASN A 58 22.19 7.62 -6.43
C ASN A 58 20.94 7.23 -7.22
N ASN A 59 20.07 6.37 -6.68
CA ASN A 59 18.85 5.91 -7.33
C ASN A 59 17.65 6.78 -6.97
N SER A 60 17.00 7.36 -7.97
CA SER A 60 15.86 8.27 -7.78
C SER A 60 14.64 7.61 -7.14
N ALA A 61 14.37 6.32 -7.38
CA ALA A 61 13.28 5.61 -6.70
C ALA A 61 13.55 5.50 -5.18
N GLU A 62 14.79 5.21 -4.81
CA GLU A 62 15.22 5.08 -3.42
C GLU A 62 15.14 6.44 -2.70
N LYS A 63 15.62 7.51 -3.35
CA LYS A 63 15.49 8.88 -2.84
C LYS A 63 14.04 9.24 -2.55
N VAL A 64 13.13 9.00 -3.52
CA VAL A 64 11.71 9.34 -3.38
C VAL A 64 11.07 8.57 -2.22
N MET A 65 11.42 7.29 -2.02
CA MET A 65 10.94 6.51 -0.88
C MET A 65 11.42 7.07 0.47
N GLY A 66 12.69 7.46 0.58
CA GLY A 66 13.22 8.12 1.78
C GLY A 66 12.53 9.44 2.07
N LEU A 67 12.34 10.29 1.04
CA LEU A 67 11.61 11.56 1.14
C LEU A 67 10.16 11.32 1.58
N ALA A 68 9.46 10.35 0.96
CA ALA A 68 8.09 9.99 1.29
C ALA A 68 7.93 9.60 2.76
N ALA A 69 8.86 8.82 3.32
CA ALA A 69 8.83 8.41 4.72
C ALA A 69 8.96 9.62 5.66
N ILE A 70 9.91 10.54 5.41
CA ILE A 70 10.11 11.75 6.22
C ILE A 70 8.89 12.68 6.12
N ILE A 71 8.39 12.90 4.90
CA ILE A 71 7.17 13.69 4.66
C ILE A 71 6.01 13.09 5.46
N ASN A 72 5.79 11.78 5.39
CA ASN A 72 4.68 11.12 6.07
C ASN A 72 4.73 11.31 7.59
N ALA A 73 5.92 11.17 8.18
CA ALA A 73 6.15 11.40 9.61
C ALA A 73 5.84 12.87 9.98
N THR A 74 6.41 13.81 9.23
CA THR A 74 6.20 15.26 9.39
C THR A 74 4.71 15.65 9.32
N LEU A 75 3.97 15.07 8.37
CA LEU A 75 2.56 15.35 8.19
C LEU A 75 1.68 14.81 9.32
N SER A 76 2.11 13.72 9.95
CA SER A 76 1.41 13.07 11.06
C SER A 76 1.64 13.82 12.39
N GLU A 77 2.84 14.35 12.62
CA GLU A 77 3.22 15.13 13.81
C GLU A 77 2.58 16.52 13.87
N ASN A 78 2.29 17.12 12.70
CA ASN A 78 1.57 18.39 12.60
C ASN A 78 0.17 18.41 13.25
N ASN A 79 -0.40 17.25 13.58
CA ASN A 79 -1.64 17.17 14.34
C ASN A 79 -1.43 17.34 15.87
N GLN A 80 -0.19 17.48 16.33
CA GLN A 80 0.20 17.49 17.75
C GLN A 80 0.94 18.77 18.22
N GLY A 81 0.90 19.87 17.45
CA GLY A 81 1.31 21.20 17.95
C GLY A 81 2.74 21.67 17.60
N VAL A 82 3.36 21.13 16.54
CA VAL A 82 4.58 21.70 15.95
C VAL A 82 4.29 23.05 15.31
N ASP A 83 5.23 24.00 15.39
CA ASP A 83 5.14 25.31 14.73
C ASP A 83 4.91 25.16 13.22
N ALA A 84 3.77 25.65 12.75
CA ALA A 84 3.35 25.58 11.35
C ALA A 84 4.41 26.16 10.38
N MET A 85 5.16 27.19 10.80
CA MET A 85 6.19 27.82 9.97
C MET A 85 7.43 26.93 9.80
N VAL A 86 7.82 26.21 10.86
CA VAL A 86 8.94 25.26 10.82
C VAL A 86 8.59 24.10 9.90
N THR A 87 7.38 23.57 10.02
CA THR A 87 6.94 22.47 9.17
C THR A 87 6.81 22.89 7.71
N ASP A 88 6.30 24.08 7.44
CA ASP A 88 6.17 24.60 6.07
C ASP A 88 7.54 24.70 5.37
N LYS A 89 8.53 25.25 6.07
CA LYS A 89 9.91 25.32 5.57
C LYS A 89 10.49 23.93 5.29
N LEU A 90 10.24 22.96 6.17
CA LEU A 90 10.71 21.58 5.96
C LEU A 90 10.05 20.94 4.74
N LEU A 91 8.72 21.06 4.61
CA LEU A 91 7.99 20.52 3.45
C LEU A 91 8.44 21.16 2.14
N LYS A 92 8.71 22.47 2.14
CA LYS A 92 9.29 23.16 0.98
C LYS A 92 10.65 22.57 0.62
N ASN A 93 11.57 22.45 1.58
CA ASN A 93 12.92 21.90 1.32
C ASN A 93 12.85 20.46 0.76
N LEU A 94 11.98 19.61 1.31
CA LEU A 94 11.80 18.24 0.81
C LEU A 94 11.21 18.23 -0.61
N SER A 95 10.33 19.19 -0.91
CA SER A 95 9.76 19.34 -2.25
C SER A 95 10.74 19.89 -3.27
N ASP A 96 11.68 20.75 -2.85
CA ASP A 96 12.77 21.22 -3.70
C ASP A 96 13.60 20.01 -4.20
N ILE A 97 13.89 19.03 -3.33
CA ILE A 97 14.56 17.76 -3.72
C ILE A 97 13.67 16.93 -4.66
N MET A 98 12.36 16.82 -4.39
CA MET A 98 11.45 16.11 -5.31
C MET A 98 11.46 16.75 -6.71
N ASN A 99 11.49 18.08 -6.80
CA ASN A 99 11.55 18.81 -8.08
C ASN A 99 12.88 18.60 -8.80
N GLU A 100 14.01 18.52 -8.09
CA GLU A 100 15.28 18.12 -8.69
C GLU A 100 15.20 16.73 -9.32
N ILE A 101 14.51 15.79 -8.67
CA ILE A 101 14.28 14.45 -9.21
C ILE A 101 13.34 14.51 -10.43
N ILE A 102 12.21 15.22 -10.33
CA ILE A 102 11.24 15.38 -11.43
C ILE A 102 11.93 15.88 -12.70
N ASN A 103 12.93 16.75 -12.58
CA ASN A 103 13.67 17.31 -13.71
C ASN A 103 14.69 16.37 -14.37
N GLN A 104 14.89 15.14 -13.86
CA GLN A 104 15.77 14.15 -14.48
C GLN A 104 15.07 13.46 -15.66
N ASP A 105 15.84 13.12 -16.71
CA ASP A 105 15.28 12.61 -17.96
C ASP A 105 14.82 11.14 -17.90
N ASP A 106 15.48 10.30 -17.11
CA ASP A 106 15.30 8.84 -17.11
C ASP A 106 14.66 8.30 -15.82
N LEU A 107 13.48 8.81 -15.46
CA LEU A 107 12.72 8.30 -14.30
C LEU A 107 11.91 7.05 -14.67
N SER A 108 11.97 6.03 -13.81
CA SER A 108 11.11 4.85 -13.95
C SER A 108 9.63 5.18 -13.70
N GLU A 109 8.72 4.38 -14.26
CA GLU A 109 7.26 4.52 -14.01
C GLU A 109 6.95 4.48 -12.51
N THR A 110 7.60 3.59 -11.76
CA THR A 110 7.43 3.48 -10.32
C THR A 110 7.88 4.74 -9.58
N THR A 111 8.99 5.36 -9.99
CA THR A 111 9.45 6.62 -9.41
C THR A 111 8.45 7.75 -9.68
N LEU A 112 7.93 7.83 -10.91
CA LEU A 112 6.95 8.84 -11.30
C LEU A 112 5.61 8.65 -10.53
N ASP A 113 5.13 7.41 -10.39
CA ASP A 113 3.94 7.07 -9.60
C ASP A 113 4.08 7.51 -8.13
N MET A 114 5.24 7.29 -7.53
CA MET A 114 5.53 7.69 -6.15
C MET A 114 5.57 9.22 -6.03
N LEU A 115 6.29 9.90 -6.92
CA LEU A 115 6.32 11.37 -6.97
C LEU A 115 4.90 11.94 -7.08
N ALA A 116 4.06 11.39 -7.96
CA ALA A 116 2.68 11.85 -8.12
C ALA A 116 1.83 11.63 -6.87
N SER A 117 1.98 10.48 -6.21
CA SER A 117 1.26 10.14 -4.97
C SER A 117 1.53 11.13 -3.83
N TRP A 118 2.72 11.75 -3.82
CA TRP A 118 3.12 12.73 -2.82
C TRP A 118 2.88 14.17 -3.26
N CYS A 119 3.31 14.54 -4.46
CA CYS A 119 3.22 15.91 -4.96
C CYS A 119 1.78 16.42 -5.11
N PHE A 120 0.81 15.54 -5.36
CA PHE A 120 -0.59 15.93 -5.44
C PHE A 120 -1.33 15.93 -4.09
N ARG A 121 -0.63 15.67 -2.97
CA ARG A 121 -1.24 15.83 -1.64
C ARG A 121 -1.52 17.32 -1.36
N PRO A 122 -2.65 17.68 -0.72
CA PRO A 122 -3.02 19.07 -0.50
C PRO A 122 -1.93 19.96 0.13
N LYS A 123 -1.16 19.43 1.09
CA LYS A 123 -0.08 20.16 1.77
C LYS A 123 1.20 20.32 0.95
N LEU A 124 1.37 19.55 -0.13
CA LEU A 124 2.53 19.61 -1.02
C LEU A 124 2.19 20.19 -2.40
N LYS A 125 0.89 20.39 -2.68
CA LYS A 125 0.37 20.83 -3.98
C LYS A 125 1.02 22.13 -4.46
N VAL A 126 1.42 23.03 -3.56
CA VAL A 126 2.01 24.33 -3.93
C VAL A 126 3.53 24.30 -4.13
N TYR A 127 4.19 23.19 -3.80
CA TYR A 127 5.65 23.11 -3.81
C TYR A 127 6.21 22.25 -4.95
N CYS A 128 5.44 21.31 -5.47
CA CYS A 128 5.89 20.46 -6.58
C CYS A 128 5.60 21.07 -7.96
N ASP A 129 6.48 20.76 -8.92
CA ASP A 129 6.25 21.00 -10.35
C ASP A 129 5.34 19.91 -10.94
N HIS A 130 4.02 20.14 -10.85
CA HIS A 130 3.02 19.20 -11.34
C HIS A 130 3.00 19.07 -12.85
N ASP A 131 3.23 20.16 -13.57
CA ASP A 131 3.14 20.16 -15.03
C ASP A 131 4.26 19.30 -15.63
N ALA A 132 5.50 19.46 -15.13
CA ALA A 132 6.63 18.62 -15.54
C ALA A 132 6.42 17.15 -15.19
N LEU A 133 5.89 16.86 -14.00
CA LEU A 133 5.63 15.49 -13.54
C LEU A 133 4.54 14.80 -14.38
N LEU A 134 3.43 15.49 -14.65
CA LEU A 134 2.33 14.94 -15.47
C LEU A 134 2.78 14.71 -16.91
N ASP A 135 3.53 15.64 -17.50
CA ASP A 135 4.07 15.48 -18.85
C ASP A 135 4.98 14.23 -18.95
N LYS A 136 5.85 14.02 -17.96
CA LYS A 136 6.71 12.82 -17.88
C LYS A 136 5.90 11.53 -17.70
N GLN A 137 4.90 11.52 -16.82
CA GLN A 137 4.01 10.36 -16.66
C GLN A 137 3.29 10.00 -17.96
N LEU A 138 2.69 10.99 -18.63
CA LEU A 138 1.93 10.80 -19.86
C LEU A 138 2.82 10.34 -21.02
N LYS A 139 4.06 10.81 -21.11
CA LYS A 139 5.03 10.39 -22.13
C LYS A 139 5.64 9.02 -21.87
N GLY A 140 5.98 8.74 -20.60
CA GLY A 140 6.67 7.53 -20.20
C GLY A 140 5.78 6.28 -20.19
N SER A 141 4.52 6.44 -19.77
CA SER A 141 3.60 5.30 -19.59
C SER A 141 2.19 5.58 -20.15
N PRO A 142 2.06 5.96 -21.44
CA PRO A 142 0.75 6.28 -22.05
C PRO A 142 -0.20 5.08 -22.11
N ASP A 143 0.31 3.86 -21.95
CA ASP A 143 -0.49 2.63 -21.93
C ASP A 143 -1.06 2.31 -20.55
N ASN A 144 -0.66 3.03 -19.50
CA ASN A 144 -1.16 2.87 -18.14
C ASN A 144 -2.30 3.85 -17.86
N LEU A 145 -3.51 3.34 -17.62
CA LEU A 145 -4.69 4.15 -17.34
C LEU A 145 -4.50 5.10 -16.14
N ASN A 146 -3.70 4.71 -15.15
CA ASN A 146 -3.56 5.48 -13.91
C ASN A 146 -2.90 6.84 -14.12
N VAL A 147 -2.06 7.02 -15.15
CA VAL A 147 -1.40 8.32 -15.41
C VAL A 147 -2.38 9.42 -15.82
N TYR A 148 -3.58 9.05 -16.24
CA TYR A 148 -4.63 9.98 -16.67
C TYR A 148 -5.58 10.41 -15.56
N LEU A 149 -5.57 9.75 -14.39
CA LEU A 149 -6.51 10.04 -13.31
C LEU A 149 -6.34 11.45 -12.75
N MET A 150 -5.09 11.91 -12.57
CA MET A 150 -4.83 13.24 -12.07
C MET A 150 -5.13 14.33 -13.11
N PRO A 151 -4.71 14.22 -14.39
CA PRO A 151 -5.19 15.11 -15.44
C PRO A 151 -6.71 15.21 -15.51
N LEU A 152 -7.43 14.08 -15.34
CA LEU A 152 -8.89 14.08 -15.34
C LEU A 152 -9.46 14.88 -14.16
N ASN A 153 -8.87 14.74 -12.97
CA ASN A 153 -9.27 15.54 -11.80
C ASN A 153 -9.08 17.05 -12.05
N ILE A 154 -7.93 17.44 -12.61
CA ILE A 154 -7.64 18.84 -12.94
C ILE A 154 -8.64 19.38 -13.97
N ALA A 155 -8.92 18.62 -15.03
CA ALA A 155 -9.89 19.01 -16.05
C ALA A 155 -11.31 19.19 -15.49
N LEU A 156 -11.71 18.34 -14.54
CA LEU A 156 -12.98 18.48 -13.82
C LEU A 156 -13.01 19.71 -12.91
N GLU A 157 -11.95 19.98 -12.16
CA GLU A 157 -11.83 21.18 -11.32
C GLU A 157 -11.95 22.47 -12.15
N GLN A 158 -11.37 22.46 -13.35
CA GLN A 158 -11.43 23.56 -14.33
C GLN A 158 -12.73 23.60 -15.15
N GLN A 159 -13.58 22.58 -15.03
CA GLN A 159 -14.81 22.40 -15.82
C GLN A 159 -14.57 22.36 -17.34
N ASP A 160 -13.37 21.98 -17.79
CA ASP A 160 -13.01 21.91 -19.21
C ASP A 160 -13.55 20.63 -19.85
N GLN A 161 -14.74 20.74 -20.44
CA GLN A 161 -15.40 19.61 -21.10
C GLN A 161 -14.60 19.05 -22.28
N THR A 162 -13.85 19.89 -23.00
CA THR A 162 -13.05 19.42 -24.13
C THR A 162 -11.91 18.55 -23.64
N LEU A 163 -11.20 19.02 -22.61
CA LEU A 163 -10.10 18.27 -22.01
C LEU A 163 -10.58 16.99 -21.33
N ILE A 164 -11.73 17.01 -20.63
CA ILE A 164 -12.34 15.80 -20.06
C ILE A 164 -12.58 14.74 -21.15
N MET A 165 -13.19 15.13 -22.28
CA MET A 165 -13.47 14.20 -23.38
C MET A 165 -12.18 13.63 -24.00
N GLN A 166 -11.15 14.46 -24.17
CA GLN A 166 -9.85 14.04 -24.68
C GLN A 166 -9.17 13.04 -23.74
N ILE A 167 -9.15 13.33 -22.44
CA ILE A 167 -8.53 12.46 -21.42
C ILE A 167 -9.26 11.12 -21.36
N ILE A 168 -10.60 11.12 -21.32
CA ILE A 168 -11.38 9.88 -21.33
C ILE A 168 -11.14 9.07 -22.62
N GLY A 169 -11.01 9.74 -23.76
CA GLY A 169 -10.60 9.11 -25.02
C GLY A 169 -9.27 8.38 -24.87
N ARG A 170 -8.24 9.07 -24.36
CA ARG A 170 -6.91 8.47 -24.11
C ARG A 170 -6.95 7.33 -23.10
N MET A 171 -7.67 7.48 -21.99
CA MET A 171 -7.86 6.43 -20.99
C MET A 171 -8.46 5.16 -21.58
N SER A 172 -9.36 5.29 -22.56
CA SER A 172 -9.98 4.14 -23.23
C SER A 172 -9.06 3.41 -24.20
N GLU A 173 -7.96 4.04 -24.61
CA GLU A 173 -6.91 3.46 -25.46
C GLU A 173 -5.79 2.79 -24.64
N ALA A 174 -5.78 2.98 -23.32
CA ALA A 174 -4.80 2.36 -22.43
C ALA A 174 -4.91 0.83 -22.46
N LYS A 175 -3.80 0.14 -22.14
CA LYS A 175 -3.71 -1.33 -22.19
C LYS A 175 -3.75 -1.99 -20.83
N ARG A 176 -3.51 -1.23 -19.77
CA ARG A 176 -3.41 -1.72 -18.39
C ARG A 176 -3.79 -0.63 -17.39
N SER A 177 -4.11 -1.04 -16.18
CA SER A 177 -4.26 -0.17 -15.02
C SER A 177 -3.26 -0.64 -13.96
N HIS A 178 -2.03 -0.16 -14.06
CA HIS A 178 -0.95 -0.61 -13.20
C HIS A 178 -0.67 0.40 -12.11
N HIS A 179 -0.58 -0.07 -10.87
CA HIS A 179 -0.22 0.73 -9.73
C HIS A 179 0.93 0.09 -8.98
N SER A 180 1.97 0.87 -8.72
CA SER A 180 3.25 0.39 -8.17
C SER A 180 3.20 0.14 -6.65
N HIS A 181 2.24 -0.68 -6.17
CA HIS A 181 2.16 -1.15 -4.78
C HIS A 181 3.06 -2.36 -4.52
N TYR A 182 4.37 -2.19 -4.70
CA TYR A 182 5.33 -3.23 -4.38
C TYR A 182 6.71 -2.62 -4.13
N ILE A 183 7.56 -3.41 -3.49
CA ILE A 183 8.98 -3.11 -3.34
C ILE A 183 9.72 -3.76 -4.51
N THR A 184 10.57 -3.00 -5.19
CA THR A 184 11.41 -3.58 -6.25
C THR A 184 12.51 -4.45 -5.63
N PRO A 185 13.03 -5.46 -6.35
CA PRO A 185 14.14 -6.27 -5.86
C PRO A 185 15.35 -5.44 -5.44
N GLU A 186 15.67 -4.38 -6.19
CA GLU A 186 16.80 -3.48 -5.93
C GLU A 186 16.59 -2.71 -4.62
N PHE A 187 15.39 -2.16 -4.40
CA PHE A 187 15.06 -1.48 -3.15
C PHE A 187 15.10 -2.45 -1.96
N SER A 188 14.56 -3.67 -2.13
CA SER A 188 14.63 -4.71 -1.09
C SER A 188 16.08 -5.01 -0.71
N GLN A 189 16.96 -5.20 -1.70
CA GLN A 189 18.36 -5.52 -1.47
C GLN A 189 19.10 -4.40 -0.74
N MET A 190 18.83 -3.15 -1.07
CA MET A 190 19.46 -2.01 -0.41
C MET A 190 19.01 -1.89 1.06
N ILE A 191 17.72 -2.12 1.37
CA ILE A 191 17.26 -2.20 2.76
C ILE A 191 17.96 -3.34 3.51
N ASP A 192 18.08 -4.52 2.87
CA ASP A 192 18.78 -5.67 3.48
C ASP A 192 20.25 -5.36 3.76
N GLN A 193 20.93 -4.69 2.84
CA GLN A 193 22.31 -4.26 3.01
C GLN A 193 22.45 -3.27 4.17
N TYR A 194 21.57 -2.25 4.23
CA TYR A 194 21.60 -1.27 5.33
C TYR A 194 21.41 -1.94 6.69
N ILE A 195 20.46 -2.87 6.82
CA ILE A 195 20.20 -3.61 8.07
C ILE A 195 21.41 -4.47 8.46
N ALA A 196 22.10 -5.07 7.49
CA ALA A 196 23.29 -5.87 7.76
C ALA A 196 24.46 -5.02 8.29
N GLU A 197 24.63 -3.81 7.74
CA GLU A 197 25.69 -2.87 8.14
C GLU A 197 25.33 -2.08 9.40
N ASN A 198 24.04 -1.84 9.63
CA ASN A 198 23.49 -1.07 10.74
C ASN A 198 22.37 -1.88 11.39
N PRO A 199 22.69 -2.86 12.25
CA PRO A 199 21.69 -3.70 12.89
C PRO A 199 20.64 -2.89 13.66
N ILE A 200 19.41 -3.38 13.65
CA ILE A 200 18.30 -2.79 14.40
C ILE A 200 18.67 -2.73 15.89
N PRO A 201 18.38 -1.63 16.61
CA PRO A 201 18.76 -1.47 18.01
C PRO A 201 18.29 -2.65 18.88
N THR A 202 19.22 -3.21 19.65
CA THR A 202 18.93 -4.36 20.52
C THR A 202 17.89 -4.04 21.58
N SER A 203 17.82 -2.79 22.05
CA SER A 203 16.78 -2.26 22.93
C SER A 203 15.38 -2.44 22.32
N TYR A 204 15.23 -2.11 21.04
CA TYR A 204 13.97 -2.28 20.32
C TYR A 204 13.62 -3.74 20.06
N VAL A 205 14.61 -4.56 19.67
CA VAL A 205 14.41 -6.01 19.50
C VAL A 205 13.97 -6.66 20.81
N ALA A 206 14.58 -6.32 21.94
CA ALA A 206 14.19 -6.81 23.27
C ALA A 206 12.77 -6.34 23.64
N ALA A 207 12.46 -5.06 23.45
CA ALA A 207 11.13 -4.52 23.70
C ALA A 207 10.03 -5.12 22.81
N PHE A 208 10.39 -5.63 21.64
CA PHE A 208 9.47 -6.36 20.77
C PHE A 208 9.28 -7.81 21.22
N LYS A 209 10.33 -8.46 21.74
CA LYS A 209 10.27 -9.82 22.32
C LYS A 209 9.43 -9.88 23.59
N ASP A 210 9.49 -8.84 24.42
CA ASP A 210 8.73 -8.78 25.67
C ASP A 210 7.24 -8.42 25.46
N ASP A 211 6.81 -8.22 24.21
CA ASP A 211 5.44 -7.89 23.85
C ASP A 211 4.53 -9.12 23.95
N LYS A 212 3.86 -9.27 25.10
CA LYS A 212 2.97 -10.41 25.40
C LYS A 212 1.83 -10.56 24.40
N ALA A 213 1.35 -9.47 23.79
CA ALA A 213 0.29 -9.54 22.79
C ALA A 213 0.79 -10.22 21.51
N LEU A 214 2.00 -9.90 21.08
CA LEU A 214 2.65 -10.56 19.93
C LEU A 214 2.91 -12.05 20.22
N LEU A 215 3.50 -12.36 21.38
CA LEU A 215 3.86 -13.75 21.74
C LEU A 215 2.63 -14.65 21.95
N SER A 216 1.50 -14.07 22.38
CA SER A 216 0.24 -14.82 22.54
C SER A 216 -0.31 -15.38 21.22
N GLY A 217 0.11 -14.83 20.08
CA GLY A 217 -0.25 -15.30 18.75
C GLY A 217 0.63 -16.43 18.21
N LEU A 218 1.65 -16.86 18.95
CA LEU A 218 2.57 -17.96 18.58
C LEU A 218 2.23 -19.24 19.34
N SER A 219 2.32 -20.39 18.66
CA SER A 219 2.29 -21.70 19.30
C SER A 219 3.49 -21.89 20.23
N LEU A 220 3.37 -22.81 21.20
CA LEU A 220 4.44 -23.14 22.15
C LEU A 220 5.75 -23.53 21.45
N GLU A 221 5.67 -24.27 20.33
CA GLU A 221 6.83 -24.63 19.52
C GLU A 221 7.53 -23.37 18.95
N LYS A 222 6.75 -22.42 18.46
CA LYS A 222 7.25 -21.18 17.84
C LYS A 222 7.71 -20.15 18.87
N GLN A 223 7.19 -20.17 20.09
CA GLN A 223 7.71 -19.36 21.19
C GLN A 223 9.18 -19.69 21.48
N GLY A 224 9.57 -20.97 21.42
CA GLY A 224 10.98 -21.39 21.53
C GLY A 224 11.88 -20.94 20.37
N GLN A 225 11.28 -20.44 19.28
CA GLN A 225 11.98 -19.93 18.08
C GLN A 225 11.77 -18.41 17.90
N ALA A 226 11.16 -17.73 18.87
CA ALA A 226 10.73 -16.33 18.75
C ALA A 226 11.87 -15.41 18.32
N ASP A 227 13.07 -15.63 18.86
CA ASP A 227 14.27 -14.87 18.51
C ASP A 227 14.60 -14.90 17.02
N ALA A 228 14.62 -16.09 16.41
CA ALA A 228 14.93 -16.23 14.99
C ALA A 228 13.80 -15.66 14.11
N LEU A 229 12.54 -15.87 14.52
CA LEU A 229 11.35 -15.41 13.80
C LEU A 229 11.24 -13.87 13.82
N ILE A 230 11.48 -13.25 14.96
CA ILE A 230 11.45 -11.79 15.13
C ILE A 230 12.56 -11.13 14.32
N ASN A 231 13.78 -11.69 14.35
CA ASN A 231 14.89 -11.18 13.54
C ASN A 231 14.62 -11.30 12.03
N ALA A 232 13.98 -12.38 11.57
CA ALA A 232 13.56 -12.52 10.17
C ALA A 232 12.43 -11.56 9.80
N TYR A 233 11.56 -11.23 10.76
CA TYR A 233 10.41 -10.36 10.56
C TYR A 233 10.77 -8.89 10.34
N PHE A 234 11.69 -8.34 11.11
CA PHE A 234 11.95 -6.90 11.05
C PHE A 234 12.33 -6.39 9.66
N PRO A 235 13.26 -7.03 8.90
CA PRO A 235 13.55 -6.60 7.53
C PRO A 235 12.30 -6.54 6.65
N THR A 236 11.43 -7.54 6.74
CA THR A 236 10.17 -7.57 6.00
C THR A 236 9.22 -6.47 6.46
N SER A 237 9.08 -6.25 7.77
CA SER A 237 8.23 -5.20 8.32
C SER A 237 8.64 -3.81 7.85
N ILE A 238 9.95 -3.55 7.86
CA ILE A 238 10.55 -2.30 7.38
C ILE A 238 10.22 -2.12 5.88
N LYS A 239 10.48 -3.12 5.04
CA LYS A 239 10.15 -3.07 3.60
C LYS A 239 8.66 -2.83 3.35
N MET A 240 7.79 -3.53 4.08
CA MET A 240 6.34 -3.36 3.97
C MET A 240 5.89 -1.95 4.37
N SER A 241 6.56 -1.31 5.34
CA SER A 241 6.23 0.06 5.74
C SER A 241 6.33 1.05 4.57
N TYR A 242 7.26 0.85 3.63
CA TYR A 242 7.37 1.66 2.42
C TYR A 242 6.26 1.37 1.39
N VAL A 243 5.74 0.14 1.31
CA VAL A 243 4.57 -0.15 0.45
C VAL A 243 3.36 0.68 0.87
N PHE A 244 3.18 0.89 2.18
CA PHE A 244 2.07 1.67 2.75
C PHE A 244 2.24 3.19 2.60
N LEU A 245 3.38 3.67 2.11
CA LEU A 245 3.55 5.09 1.79
C LEU A 245 2.81 5.48 0.49
N ASN A 246 2.57 4.51 -0.39
CA ASN A 246 1.83 4.75 -1.62
C ASN A 246 0.34 4.96 -1.33
N THR A 247 -0.25 5.91 -2.05
CA THR A 247 -1.66 6.24 -1.91
C THR A 247 -2.47 5.61 -3.03
N THR A 248 -3.65 5.11 -2.69
CA THR A 248 -4.64 4.68 -3.68
C THR A 248 -4.92 5.79 -4.70
N PRO A 249 -4.92 5.49 -6.01
CA PRO A 249 -5.23 6.48 -7.04
C PRO A 249 -6.64 7.09 -6.86
N ALA A 250 -6.78 8.36 -7.26
CA ALA A 250 -8.03 9.10 -7.15
C ALA A 250 -9.04 8.69 -8.24
N PHE A 251 -9.74 7.58 -8.05
CA PHE A 251 -10.72 7.07 -9.01
C PHE A 251 -12.07 7.83 -9.05
N ARG A 252 -12.36 8.66 -8.05
CA ARG A 252 -13.63 9.39 -7.94
C ARG A 252 -13.95 10.26 -9.18
N PRO A 253 -13.01 11.09 -9.69
CA PRO A 253 -13.13 11.78 -10.99
C PRO A 253 -13.66 10.91 -12.14
N LEU A 254 -13.06 9.73 -12.33
CA LEU A 254 -13.45 8.80 -13.38
C LEU A 254 -14.88 8.30 -13.18
N TYR A 255 -15.21 7.88 -11.96
CA TYR A 255 -16.56 7.44 -11.62
C TYR A 255 -17.60 8.52 -11.95
N GLN A 256 -17.34 9.77 -11.55
CA GLN A 256 -18.24 10.91 -11.79
C GLN A 256 -18.48 11.14 -13.29
N VAL A 257 -17.42 11.15 -14.10
CA VAL A 257 -17.53 11.37 -15.55
C VAL A 257 -18.29 10.23 -16.21
N CYS A 258 -17.95 8.98 -15.90
CA CYS A 258 -18.59 7.83 -16.53
C CYS A 258 -20.06 7.66 -16.14
N GLN A 259 -20.43 8.03 -14.91
CA GLN A 259 -21.81 7.99 -14.46
C GLN A 259 -22.68 9.07 -15.14
N SER A 260 -22.18 10.31 -15.23
CA SER A 260 -22.96 11.50 -15.58
C SER A 260 -22.91 11.88 -17.06
N ASN A 261 -21.79 11.64 -17.75
CA ASN A 261 -21.58 12.12 -19.11
C ASN A 261 -21.95 11.03 -20.14
N LYS A 262 -23.14 11.17 -20.73
CA LYS A 262 -23.65 10.23 -21.75
C LYS A 262 -22.74 10.13 -22.98
N ALA A 263 -22.04 11.20 -23.37
CA ALA A 263 -21.17 11.23 -24.54
C ALA A 263 -19.93 10.34 -24.39
N THR A 264 -19.50 10.06 -23.16
CA THR A 264 -18.33 9.23 -22.86
C THR A 264 -18.63 7.74 -22.72
N PHE A 265 -19.86 7.30 -23.00
CA PHE A 265 -20.29 5.94 -22.64
C PHE A 265 -19.38 4.84 -23.15
N VAL A 266 -19.04 4.87 -24.44
CA VAL A 266 -18.28 3.81 -25.10
C VAL A 266 -16.87 3.75 -24.53
N GLN A 267 -16.23 4.90 -24.35
CA GLN A 267 -14.91 5.04 -23.75
C GLN A 267 -14.90 4.56 -22.30
N CYS A 268 -15.91 4.96 -21.53
CA CYS A 268 -16.06 4.51 -20.15
C CYS A 268 -16.30 3.00 -20.04
N LEU A 269 -17.00 2.37 -20.98
CA LEU A 269 -17.12 0.92 -21.01
C LEU A 269 -15.74 0.27 -21.18
N GLN A 270 -14.92 0.76 -22.12
CA GLN A 270 -13.56 0.26 -22.33
C GLN A 270 -12.70 0.46 -21.07
N ILE A 271 -12.74 1.64 -20.46
CA ILE A 271 -12.04 1.94 -19.20
C ILE A 271 -12.42 0.95 -18.09
N THR A 272 -13.72 0.66 -17.91
CA THR A 272 -14.14 -0.32 -16.89
C THR A 272 -13.61 -1.72 -17.18
N GLN A 273 -13.50 -2.13 -18.45
CA GLN A 273 -12.90 -3.41 -18.81
C GLN A 273 -11.39 -3.45 -18.51
N ILE A 274 -10.67 -2.36 -18.73
CA ILE A 274 -9.25 -2.23 -18.35
C ILE A 274 -9.11 -2.38 -16.84
N LEU A 275 -9.91 -1.64 -16.07
CA LEU A 275 -9.90 -1.71 -14.60
C LEU A 275 -10.22 -3.10 -14.06
N ILE A 276 -11.21 -3.81 -14.63
CA ILE A 276 -11.64 -5.13 -14.14
C ILE A 276 -10.64 -6.22 -14.54
N ASN A 277 -10.16 -6.23 -15.79
CA ASN A 277 -9.45 -7.38 -16.36
C ASN A 277 -7.93 -7.16 -16.51
N GLN A 278 -7.47 -5.91 -16.53
CA GLN A 278 -6.07 -5.54 -16.84
C GLN A 278 -5.46 -4.66 -15.73
N SER A 279 -6.04 -4.71 -14.53
CA SER A 279 -5.51 -4.03 -13.35
C SER A 279 -4.72 -4.99 -12.47
N ASN A 280 -3.59 -4.50 -11.95
CA ASN A 280 -2.79 -5.22 -10.96
C ASN A 280 -3.27 -5.00 -9.50
N SER A 281 -4.33 -4.21 -9.29
CA SER A 281 -4.84 -3.81 -7.97
C SER A 281 -6.28 -4.27 -7.75
N LEU A 282 -6.54 -4.83 -6.56
CA LEU A 282 -7.87 -5.27 -6.13
C LEU A 282 -8.87 -4.11 -6.03
N ILE A 283 -8.40 -2.93 -5.60
CA ILE A 283 -9.22 -1.73 -5.46
C ILE A 283 -9.67 -1.24 -6.84
N ALA A 284 -8.75 -1.13 -7.78
CA ALA A 284 -9.05 -0.70 -9.15
C ALA A 284 -10.05 -1.65 -9.83
N ARG A 285 -9.94 -2.98 -9.63
CA ARG A 285 -10.93 -3.95 -10.13
C ARG A 285 -12.33 -3.70 -9.53
N GLY A 286 -12.40 -3.49 -8.21
CA GLY A 286 -13.65 -3.16 -7.51
C GLY A 286 -14.28 -1.85 -8.02
N VAL A 287 -13.47 -0.82 -8.21
CA VAL A 287 -13.90 0.46 -8.81
C VAL A 287 -14.42 0.26 -10.23
N GLY A 288 -13.76 -0.58 -11.03
CA GLY A 288 -14.21 -0.91 -12.39
C GLY A 288 -15.63 -1.49 -12.40
N TYR A 289 -15.91 -2.46 -11.52
CA TYR A 289 -17.27 -3.01 -11.35
C TYR A 289 -18.27 -1.95 -10.89
N ALA A 290 -17.94 -1.18 -9.85
CA ALA A 290 -18.84 -0.16 -9.31
C ALA A 290 -19.18 0.92 -10.36
N THR A 291 -18.19 1.35 -11.14
CA THR A 291 -18.39 2.33 -12.23
C THR A 291 -19.28 1.75 -13.33
N LEU A 292 -19.05 0.49 -13.73
CA LEU A 292 -19.86 -0.18 -14.76
C LEU A 292 -21.32 -0.36 -14.31
N MET A 293 -21.54 -0.71 -13.04
CA MET A 293 -22.88 -0.79 -12.46
C MET A 293 -23.59 0.57 -12.52
N ALA A 294 -22.94 1.63 -12.04
CA ALA A 294 -23.50 2.98 -12.06
C ALA A 294 -23.84 3.48 -13.47
N MET A 295 -23.01 3.12 -14.47
CA MET A 295 -23.25 3.44 -15.88
C MET A 295 -24.49 2.73 -16.47
N HIS A 296 -24.76 1.49 -16.05
CA HIS A 296 -25.93 0.73 -16.49
C HIS A 296 -27.21 1.19 -15.77
N GLU A 297 -27.09 1.49 -14.47
CA GLU A 297 -28.18 2.06 -13.67
C GLU A 297 -28.64 3.40 -14.24
N SER A 298 -27.74 4.34 -14.51
CA SER A 298 -28.07 5.67 -15.04
C SER A 298 -28.72 5.64 -16.44
N ARG A 299 -28.68 4.48 -17.12
CA ARG A 299 -29.28 4.25 -18.45
C ARG A 299 -30.47 3.30 -18.42
N GLY A 300 -30.93 2.87 -17.25
CA GLY A 300 -32.05 1.95 -17.10
C GLY A 300 -31.81 0.56 -17.72
N LYS A 301 -30.55 0.11 -17.78
CA LYS A 301 -30.17 -1.20 -18.33
C LYS A 301 -30.19 -2.27 -17.23
N ALA A 302 -31.38 -2.58 -16.72
CA ALA A 302 -31.58 -3.45 -15.56
C ALA A 302 -30.92 -4.84 -15.70
N ASP A 303 -31.04 -5.49 -16.86
CA ASP A 303 -30.45 -6.83 -17.09
C ASP A 303 -28.91 -6.81 -17.05
N LEU A 304 -28.30 -5.78 -17.63
CA LEU A 304 -26.85 -5.59 -17.60
C LEU A 304 -26.38 -5.23 -16.20
N LEU A 305 -27.11 -4.37 -15.49
CA LEU A 305 -26.83 -4.05 -14.09
C LEU A 305 -26.85 -5.32 -13.22
N LYS A 306 -27.86 -6.17 -13.37
CA LYS A 306 -27.95 -7.46 -12.66
C LYS A 306 -26.75 -8.35 -12.98
N THR A 307 -26.43 -8.53 -14.26
CA THR A 307 -25.30 -9.35 -14.71
C THR A 307 -23.96 -8.86 -14.14
N VAL A 308 -23.73 -7.55 -14.16
CA VAL A 308 -22.49 -6.96 -13.62
C VAL A 308 -22.48 -7.07 -12.09
N GLY A 309 -23.62 -6.89 -11.42
CA GLY A 309 -23.77 -7.09 -9.98
C GLY A 309 -23.42 -8.51 -9.54
N GLU A 310 -23.91 -9.53 -10.26
CA GLU A 310 -23.57 -10.93 -9.99
C GLU A 310 -22.06 -11.20 -10.13
N LYS A 311 -21.42 -10.65 -11.17
CA LYS A 311 -19.96 -10.76 -11.35
C LYS A 311 -19.18 -10.03 -10.25
N HIS A 312 -19.64 -8.86 -9.82
CA HIS A 312 -19.01 -8.10 -8.75
C HIS A 312 -19.12 -8.84 -7.40
N GLU A 313 -20.28 -9.42 -7.08
CA GLU A 313 -20.44 -10.23 -5.86
C GLU A 313 -19.61 -11.51 -5.91
N ALA A 314 -19.49 -12.18 -7.07
CA ALA A 314 -18.58 -13.31 -7.24
C ALA A 314 -17.11 -12.91 -6.99
N TYR A 315 -16.68 -11.77 -7.55
CA TYR A 315 -15.35 -11.22 -7.31
C TYR A 315 -15.11 -10.91 -5.82
N LYS A 316 -16.04 -10.22 -5.16
CA LYS A 316 -15.96 -9.92 -3.71
C LYS A 316 -15.91 -11.20 -2.88
N ALA A 317 -16.76 -12.18 -3.19
CA ALA A 317 -16.80 -13.46 -2.49
C ALA A 317 -15.45 -14.19 -2.61
N LYS A 318 -14.85 -14.22 -3.81
CA LYS A 318 -13.52 -14.79 -4.02
C LYS A 318 -12.45 -14.06 -3.20
N VAL A 319 -12.39 -12.73 -3.27
CA VAL A 319 -11.40 -11.95 -2.51
C VAL A 319 -11.58 -12.15 -1.00
N GLN A 320 -12.81 -12.17 -0.50
CA GLN A 320 -13.10 -12.42 0.92
C GLN A 320 -12.75 -13.85 1.34
N CYS A 321 -13.05 -14.85 0.52
CA CYS A 321 -12.68 -16.25 0.73
C CYS A 321 -11.16 -16.38 0.91
N LEU A 322 -10.38 -15.83 -0.03
CA LEU A 322 -8.92 -15.80 0.07
C LEU A 322 -8.44 -15.02 1.31
N SER A 323 -9.10 -13.92 1.70
CA SER A 323 -8.72 -13.13 2.89
C SER A 323 -8.85 -13.98 4.14
N ARG A 324 -9.99 -14.66 4.26
CA ARG A 324 -10.27 -15.51 5.41
C ARG A 324 -9.24 -16.61 5.53
N THR A 325 -8.92 -17.32 4.44
CA THR A 325 -7.86 -18.34 4.46
C THR A 325 -6.50 -17.79 4.88
N VAL A 326 -6.14 -16.57 4.47
CA VAL A 326 -4.88 -15.93 4.90
C VAL A 326 -4.92 -15.49 6.38
N GLN A 327 -6.10 -15.12 6.88
CA GLN A 327 -6.29 -14.56 8.24
C GLN A 327 -6.63 -15.60 9.31
N THR A 328 -7.05 -16.80 8.91
CA THR A 328 -7.34 -17.91 9.81
C THR A 328 -6.06 -18.43 10.45
N VAL A 329 -6.15 -18.76 11.75
CA VAL A 329 -5.21 -19.58 12.53
C VAL A 329 -3.75 -19.11 12.44
N ASN A 330 -3.18 -18.71 13.58
CA ASN A 330 -1.75 -18.42 13.68
C ASN A 330 -1.27 -17.38 12.65
N PHE A 331 -2.11 -16.39 12.35
CA PHE A 331 -1.77 -15.28 11.44
C PHE A 331 -0.42 -14.66 11.81
N ILE A 332 -0.17 -14.44 13.10
CA ILE A 332 1.12 -13.92 13.59
C ILE A 332 2.26 -14.88 13.24
N GLU A 333 2.12 -16.19 13.40
CA GLU A 333 3.17 -17.14 13.00
C GLU A 333 3.47 -17.08 11.50
N ASN A 334 2.43 -17.01 10.66
CA ASN A 334 2.61 -16.90 9.22
C ASN A 334 3.27 -15.58 8.84
N PHE A 335 2.89 -14.50 9.51
CA PHE A 335 3.47 -13.20 9.27
C PHE A 335 4.97 -13.14 9.63
N LEU A 336 5.42 -13.94 10.60
CA LEU A 336 6.84 -14.11 10.94
C LEU A 336 7.57 -15.17 10.07
N ASP A 337 6.85 -15.94 9.24
CA ASP A 337 7.43 -17.04 8.47
C ASP A 337 8.16 -16.52 7.20
N PRO A 338 9.45 -16.83 7.00
CA PRO A 338 10.21 -16.33 5.86
C PRO A 338 9.63 -16.69 4.49
N ALA A 339 8.99 -17.86 4.34
CA ALA A 339 8.39 -18.27 3.07
C ALA A 339 7.12 -17.45 2.77
N TYR A 340 6.30 -17.17 3.78
CA TYR A 340 5.14 -16.28 3.66
C TYR A 340 5.58 -14.86 3.29
N GLN A 341 6.60 -14.34 3.98
CA GLN A 341 7.16 -13.02 3.73
C GLN A 341 7.71 -12.88 2.30
N LYS A 342 8.40 -13.92 1.81
CA LYS A 342 8.89 -13.96 0.43
C LYS A 342 7.76 -13.80 -0.59
N ILE A 343 6.61 -14.43 -0.38
CA ILE A 343 5.43 -14.26 -1.25
C ILE A 343 4.88 -12.84 -1.14
N ASN A 344 4.77 -12.32 0.08
CA ASN A 344 4.17 -11.01 0.34
C ASN A 344 4.95 -9.85 -0.34
N LEU A 345 6.27 -9.98 -0.43
CA LEU A 345 7.16 -9.00 -1.05
C LEU A 345 7.29 -9.13 -2.58
N GLN A 346 6.64 -10.10 -3.23
CA GLN A 346 6.76 -10.25 -4.68
C GLN A 346 6.11 -9.09 -5.45
N PRO A 347 6.75 -8.59 -6.52
CA PRO A 347 6.21 -7.52 -7.36
C PRO A 347 5.20 -8.06 -8.38
N ILE A 348 4.15 -8.74 -7.91
CA ILE A 348 3.10 -9.37 -8.73
C ILE A 348 1.72 -8.73 -8.47
N ASP A 349 0.73 -9.13 -9.26
CA ASP A 349 -0.67 -8.73 -9.11
C ASP A 349 -1.18 -8.97 -7.68
N GLU A 350 -1.95 -8.01 -7.14
CA GLU A 350 -2.47 -8.11 -5.78
C GLU A 350 -3.39 -9.33 -5.57
N LEU A 351 -4.21 -9.72 -6.57
CA LEU A 351 -5.05 -10.92 -6.46
C LEU A 351 -4.19 -12.19 -6.51
N GLU A 352 -3.22 -12.23 -7.43
CA GLU A 352 -2.30 -13.36 -7.56
C GLU A 352 -1.50 -13.59 -6.27
N ARG A 353 -0.88 -12.55 -5.72
CA ARG A 353 -0.18 -12.62 -4.42
C ARG A 353 -1.10 -13.14 -3.32
N LYS A 354 -2.32 -12.64 -3.27
CA LYS A 354 -3.31 -13.04 -2.26
C LYS A 354 -3.74 -14.50 -2.41
N GLN A 355 -3.79 -15.00 -3.63
CA GLN A 355 -4.00 -16.42 -3.91
C GLN A 355 -2.79 -17.26 -3.47
N GLN A 356 -1.56 -16.87 -3.80
CA GLN A 356 -0.36 -17.57 -3.36
C GLN A 356 -0.23 -17.62 -1.82
N LEU A 357 -0.55 -16.52 -1.14
CA LEU A 357 -0.57 -16.49 0.33
C LEU A 357 -1.64 -17.44 0.90
N ALA A 358 -2.84 -17.46 0.31
CA ALA A 358 -3.89 -18.38 0.73
C ALA A 358 -3.51 -19.85 0.50
N GLU A 359 -2.87 -20.16 -0.63
CA GLU A 359 -2.36 -21.50 -0.96
C GLU A 359 -1.27 -21.94 -0.01
N TYR A 360 -0.36 -21.02 0.36
CA TYR A 360 0.64 -21.27 1.38
C TYR A 360 0.01 -21.64 2.73
N VAL A 361 -0.95 -20.83 3.22
CA VAL A 361 -1.61 -21.08 4.51
C VAL A 361 -2.42 -22.38 4.47
N TYR A 362 -3.21 -22.60 3.43
CA TYR A 362 -3.99 -23.83 3.26
C TYR A 362 -3.09 -25.07 3.29
N ASN A 363 -2.02 -25.11 2.49
CA ASN A 363 -1.13 -26.27 2.43
C ASN A 363 -0.42 -26.55 3.76
N LYS A 364 -0.13 -25.49 4.53
CA LYS A 364 0.55 -25.61 5.83
C LYS A 364 -0.38 -26.11 6.95
N TYR A 365 -1.68 -25.80 6.89
CA TYR A 365 -2.59 -26.00 8.02
C TYR A 365 -3.84 -26.85 7.73
N LYS A 366 -4.09 -27.29 6.48
CA LYS A 366 -5.29 -28.06 6.10
C LYS A 366 -5.53 -29.31 6.95
N ASP A 367 -4.47 -29.98 7.41
CA ASP A 367 -4.59 -31.20 8.22
C ASP A 367 -4.93 -30.91 9.70
N LYS A 368 -4.75 -29.65 10.14
CA LYS A 368 -5.01 -29.19 11.51
C LYS A 368 -6.33 -28.42 11.65
N HIS A 369 -6.88 -27.92 10.54
CA HIS A 369 -8.06 -27.06 10.53
C HIS A 369 -9.02 -27.47 9.41
N ALA A 370 -10.02 -28.27 9.78
CA ALA A 370 -11.03 -28.78 8.84
C ALA A 370 -11.94 -27.69 8.25
N ASP A 371 -11.94 -26.49 8.83
CA ASP A 371 -12.68 -25.31 8.36
C ASP A 371 -11.89 -24.46 7.35
N LEU A 372 -10.62 -24.76 7.11
CA LEU A 372 -9.84 -24.09 6.07
C LEU A 372 -10.36 -24.46 4.68
N LYS A 373 -10.76 -23.42 3.94
CA LYS A 373 -11.22 -23.56 2.56
C LYS A 373 -10.03 -23.60 1.59
N ASP A 374 -10.04 -24.56 0.67
CA ASP A 374 -9.06 -24.62 -0.43
C ASP A 374 -9.20 -23.34 -1.29
N PRO A 375 -8.12 -22.58 -1.50
CA PRO A 375 -8.13 -21.39 -2.36
C PRO A 375 -8.62 -21.64 -3.80
N LYS A 376 -8.57 -22.88 -4.28
CA LYS A 376 -9.11 -23.26 -5.60
C LYS A 376 -10.64 -23.33 -5.63
N ASP A 377 -11.27 -23.48 -4.47
CA ASP A 377 -12.72 -23.45 -4.30
C ASP A 377 -13.24 -22.03 -3.96
N CYS A 378 -12.32 -21.05 -3.92
CA CYS A 378 -12.62 -19.63 -4.04
C CYS A 378 -12.66 -19.23 -5.54
#